data_AF-D8R4S8-F1
#
_entry.id   AF-D8R4S8-F1
#
_cell.length_a   1.000
_cell.length_b   1.000
_cell.length_c   1.000
_cell.angle_alpha   90.00
_cell.angle_beta   90.00
_cell.angle_gamma   90.00
#
_symmetry.space_group_name_H-M   'P 1'
#
loop_
_entity.id
_entity.type
_entity.pdbx_description
1 polymer ?
#
loop_
_entity_poly.entity_id
_entity_poly.type
_entity_poly.pdbx_seq_one_letter_code
_entity_poly.pdbx_strand_id
1 'polypeptide(L)'
;PPNSGLWTTGLCGCTEDCPSCWCALCCPCVLVGRMANILDQGMTSVFTGAAIFCIVQWFTGCGCLYSCLYRAKLRHKYGLPEEPCNDICTDCWCNCCSIAQAYRELRNRNINPALG
;
A
#
# COMPACT_ATOMS: atom_id res chain seq x y z
N PRO A 1 -3.97 23.90 -7.61
CA PRO A 1 -3.65 23.11 -6.39
C PRO A 1 -4.41 21.77 -6.41
N PRO A 2 -3.80 20.64 -6.80
CA PRO A 2 -4.55 19.41 -6.91
C PRO A 2 -4.64 18.73 -5.53
N ASN A 3 -5.81 18.82 -4.91
CA ASN A 3 -6.34 17.93 -3.86
C ASN A 3 -5.36 17.53 -2.74
N SER A 4 -4.84 18.53 -2.02
CA SER A 4 -4.16 18.31 -0.74
C SER A 4 -5.17 17.95 0.35
N GLY A 5 -5.29 16.66 0.69
CA GLY A 5 -5.84 16.23 1.98
C GLY A 5 -6.95 15.19 2.00
N LEU A 6 -7.28 14.51 0.89
CA LEU A 6 -8.31 13.46 0.87
C LEU A 6 -7.85 12.26 0.02
N TRP A 7 -8.29 11.06 0.40
CA TRP A 7 -8.10 9.86 -0.42
C TRP A 7 -8.86 10.00 -1.74
N THR A 8 -8.24 9.61 -2.85
CA THR A 8 -8.89 9.65 -4.17
C THR A 8 -9.84 8.48 -4.41
N THR A 9 -9.70 7.39 -3.64
CA THR A 9 -10.53 6.18 -3.75
C THR A 9 -10.86 5.60 -2.38
N GLY A 10 -12.03 4.97 -2.26
CA GLY A 10 -12.45 4.28 -1.03
C GLY A 10 -11.76 2.92 -0.82
N LEU A 11 -11.79 2.43 0.42
CA LEU A 11 -11.16 1.16 0.83
C LEU A 11 -11.77 -0.06 0.11
N CYS A 12 -13.10 -0.08 -0.05
CA CYS A 12 -13.83 -1.16 -0.73
C CYS A 12 -13.93 -0.98 -2.26
N GLY A 13 -13.03 -0.23 -2.90
CA GLY A 13 -12.99 -0.14 -4.36
C GLY A 13 -12.53 -1.43 -5.08
N CYS A 14 -12.43 -2.56 -4.38
CA CYS A 14 -12.12 -3.87 -4.97
C CYS A 14 -13.17 -4.34 -5.99
N THR A 15 -14.39 -3.83 -5.92
CA THR A 15 -15.45 -4.06 -6.92
C THR A 15 -15.29 -3.18 -8.17
N GLU A 16 -14.51 -2.11 -8.11
CA GLU A 16 -14.25 -1.19 -9.23
C GLU A 16 -12.96 -1.55 -9.99
N ASP A 17 -11.94 -2.07 -9.29
CA ASP A 17 -10.65 -2.50 -9.85
C ASP A 17 -10.30 -3.94 -9.39
N CYS A 18 -11.13 -4.91 -9.77
CA CYS A 18 -10.92 -6.35 -9.51
C CYS A 18 -9.50 -6.89 -9.81
N PRO A 19 -8.81 -6.49 -10.90
CA PRO A 19 -7.45 -6.97 -11.18
C PRO A 19 -6.43 -6.50 -10.14
N SER A 20 -6.58 -5.28 -9.61
CA SER A 20 -5.65 -4.72 -8.62
C SER A 20 -5.84 -5.40 -7.27
N CYS A 21 -7.09 -5.73 -6.91
CA CYS A 21 -7.41 -6.46 -5.70
C CYS A 21 -6.97 -7.94 -5.81
N TRP A 22 -7.09 -8.57 -6.98
CA TRP A 22 -6.58 -9.93 -7.24
C TRP A 22 -5.05 -9.99 -7.26
N CYS A 23 -4.36 -9.00 -7.84
CA CYS A 23 -2.91 -8.89 -7.76
C CYS A 23 -2.41 -8.62 -6.34
N ALA A 24 -3.12 -7.81 -5.56
CA ALA A 24 -2.83 -7.61 -4.13
C ALA A 24 -3.07 -8.89 -3.31
N LEU A 25 -4.03 -9.73 -3.71
CA LEU A 25 -4.31 -11.01 -3.07
C LEU A 25 -3.29 -12.10 -3.46
N CYS A 26 -2.94 -12.21 -4.75
CA CYS A 26 -2.02 -13.21 -5.26
C CYS A 26 -0.55 -12.88 -5.00
N CYS A 27 -0.17 -11.59 -5.01
CA CYS A 27 1.22 -11.14 -4.86
C CYS A 27 1.31 -9.85 -4.01
N PRO A 28 0.85 -9.85 -2.74
CA PRO A 28 0.93 -8.68 -1.86
C PRO A 28 2.37 -8.18 -1.68
N CYS A 29 3.34 -9.10 -1.64
CA CYS A 29 4.75 -8.79 -1.49
C CYS A 29 5.30 -7.89 -2.61
N VAL A 30 4.88 -8.09 -3.87
CA VAL A 30 5.33 -7.29 -5.01
C VAL A 30 4.74 -5.89 -4.95
N LEU A 31 3.45 -5.76 -4.63
CA LEU A 31 2.81 -4.46 -4.50
C LEU A 31 3.40 -3.65 -3.33
N VAL A 32 3.61 -4.28 -2.19
CA VAL A 32 4.24 -3.64 -1.03
C VAL A 32 5.69 -3.29 -1.32
N GLY A 33 6.44 -4.15 -2.02
CA GLY A 33 7.80 -3.86 -2.46
C GLY A 33 7.88 -2.63 -3.39
N ARG A 34 6.94 -2.50 -4.33
CA ARG A 34 6.81 -1.33 -5.22
C ARG A 34 6.45 -0.06 -4.48
N MET A 35 5.52 -0.16 -3.53
CA MET A 35 5.20 0.95 -2.64
C MET A 35 6.42 1.38 -1.83
N ALA A 36 7.15 0.42 -1.27
CA ALA A 36 8.36 0.68 -0.50
C ALA A 36 9.43 1.38 -1.34
N ASN A 37 9.64 0.93 -2.58
CA ASN A 37 10.60 1.54 -3.49
C ASN A 37 10.28 3.01 -3.78
N ILE A 38 9.02 3.35 -4.10
CA ILE A 38 8.62 4.74 -4.35
C ILE A 38 8.67 5.60 -3.10
N LEU A 39 8.19 5.06 -1.98
CA LEU A 39 8.09 5.83 -0.74
C LEU A 39 9.47 6.08 -0.13
N ASP A 40 10.39 5.12 -0.25
CA ASP A 40 11.78 5.23 0.17
C ASP A 40 12.68 5.81 -0.95
N GLN A 41 12.10 6.35 -2.02
CA GLN A 41 12.83 7.02 -3.12
C GLN A 41 13.96 6.18 -3.73
N GLY A 42 13.77 4.86 -3.81
CA GLY A 42 14.75 3.92 -4.39
C GLY A 42 15.75 3.33 -3.41
N MET A 43 15.79 3.75 -2.14
CA MET A 43 16.68 3.14 -1.13
C MET A 43 16.34 1.67 -0.88
N THR A 44 15.05 1.34 -0.88
CA THR A 44 14.54 -0.03 -0.76
C THR A 44 14.21 -0.54 -2.16
N SER A 45 14.94 -1.54 -2.66
CA SER A 45 14.56 -2.18 -3.93
C SER A 45 13.24 -2.92 -3.80
N VAL A 46 12.50 -3.11 -4.89
CA VAL A 46 11.25 -3.89 -4.88
C VAL A 46 11.47 -5.29 -4.32
N PHE A 47 12.58 -5.93 -4.70
CA PHE A 47 12.94 -7.26 -4.21
C PHE A 47 13.19 -7.24 -2.70
N THR A 48 13.92 -6.24 -2.20
CA THR A 48 14.19 -6.09 -0.77
C THR A 48 12.90 -5.85 0.02
N GLY A 49 12.03 -4.96 -0.43
CA GLY A 49 10.74 -4.70 0.23
C GLY A 49 9.80 -5.90 0.21
N ALA A 50 9.75 -6.62 -0.92
CA ALA A 50 8.99 -7.86 -1.05
C ALA A 50 9.53 -8.97 -0.13
N ALA A 51 10.86 -9.13 -0.07
CA ALA A 51 11.51 -10.10 0.81
C ALA A 51 11.26 -9.80 2.28
N ILE A 52 11.39 -8.52 2.71
CA ILE A 52 11.10 -8.12 4.09
C ILE A 52 9.64 -8.42 4.45
N PHE A 53 8.69 -8.07 3.58
CA PHE A 53 7.27 -8.41 3.82
C PHE A 53 7.06 -9.92 3.97
N CYS A 54 7.62 -10.73 3.06
CA CYS A 54 7.51 -12.19 3.12
C CYS A 54 8.15 -12.78 4.38
N ILE A 55 9.34 -12.32 4.76
CA ILE A 55 10.06 -12.77 5.95
C ILE A 55 9.25 -12.42 7.20
N VAL A 56 8.78 -11.18 7.33
CA VAL A 56 7.97 -10.75 8.48
C VAL A 56 6.68 -11.57 8.53
N GLN A 57 5.99 -11.75 7.41
CA GLN A 57 4.78 -12.57 7.34
C GLN A 57 5.04 -14.03 7.73
N TRP A 58 6.14 -14.63 7.27
CA TRP A 58 6.46 -16.04 7.53
C TRP A 58 6.89 -16.30 8.98
N PHE A 59 7.73 -15.43 9.54
CA PHE A 59 8.28 -15.62 10.88
C PHE A 59 7.38 -15.11 12.01
N THR A 60 6.52 -14.13 11.75
CA THR A 60 5.70 -13.48 12.78
C THR A 60 4.20 -13.54 12.52
N GLY A 61 3.76 -13.82 11.27
CA GLY A 61 2.36 -13.70 10.87
C GLY A 61 1.84 -12.26 10.74
N CYS A 62 2.68 -11.26 11.03
CA CYS A 62 2.31 -9.84 11.14
C CYS A 62 2.82 -8.98 9.98
N GLY A 63 2.86 -9.52 8.75
CA GLY A 63 3.25 -8.76 7.56
C GLY A 63 2.36 -7.52 7.32
N CYS A 64 1.13 -7.55 7.81
CA CYS A 64 0.23 -6.39 7.82
C CYS A 64 0.82 -5.15 8.50
N LEU A 65 1.69 -5.30 9.50
CA LEU A 65 2.39 -4.18 10.14
C LEU A 65 3.35 -3.49 9.16
N TYR A 66 4.03 -4.25 8.31
CA TYR A 66 4.92 -3.69 7.29
C TYR A 66 4.12 -2.90 6.26
N SER A 67 2.97 -3.43 5.79
CA SER A 67 2.05 -2.68 4.92
C SER A 67 1.53 -1.41 5.59
N CYS A 68 1.16 -1.48 6.87
CA CYS A 68 0.69 -0.36 7.67
C CYS A 68 1.74 0.74 7.78
N LEU A 69 3.01 0.41 8.00
CA LEU A 69 4.11 1.38 8.04
C LEU A 69 4.24 2.16 6.72
N TYR A 70 4.16 1.47 5.57
CA TYR A 70 4.24 2.14 4.27
C TYR A 70 2.99 2.93 3.93
N ARG A 71 1.81 2.48 4.36
CA ARG A 71 0.59 3.28 4.29
C ARG A 71 0.70 4.55 5.13
N ALA A 72 1.20 4.45 6.36
CA ALA A 72 1.46 5.61 7.23
C ALA A 72 2.47 6.58 6.60
N LYS A 73 3.57 6.06 6.00
CA LYS A 73 4.53 6.87 5.22
C LYS A 73 3.86 7.58 4.05
N LEU A 74 3.02 6.89 3.27
CA LEU A 74 2.26 7.47 2.16
C LEU A 74 1.39 8.63 2.65
N ARG A 75 0.66 8.40 3.74
CA ARG A 75 -0.24 9.41 4.35
C ARG A 75 0.53 10.61 4.84
N HIS A 76 1.64 10.41 5.54
CA HIS A 76 2.50 11.49 6.01
C HIS A 76 3.08 12.30 4.85
N LYS A 77 3.51 11.63 3.76
CA LYS A 77 4.07 12.29 2.57
C LYS A 77 3.06 13.16 1.82
N TYR A 78 1.78 12.78 1.85
CA TYR A 78 0.72 13.45 1.08
C TYR A 78 -0.35 14.16 1.94
N GLY A 79 -0.20 14.16 3.26
CA GLY A 79 -1.16 14.76 4.20
C GLY A 79 -2.55 14.11 4.18
N LEU A 80 -2.63 12.78 4.03
CA LEU A 80 -3.90 12.05 3.91
C LEU A 80 -4.54 11.75 5.29
N PRO A 81 -5.89 11.79 5.41
CA PRO A 81 -6.62 11.58 6.66
C PRO A 81 -6.77 10.10 7.03
N GLU A 82 -6.94 9.80 8.33
CA GLU A 82 -7.21 8.45 8.86
C GLU A 82 -8.60 7.98 8.44
N GLU A 83 -8.67 7.18 7.37
CA GLU A 83 -9.93 6.62 6.85
C GLU A 83 -9.70 5.18 6.40
N PRO A 84 -10.63 4.24 6.72
CA PRO A 84 -11.82 4.38 7.56
C PRO A 84 -11.57 4.17 9.08
N CYS A 85 -10.38 3.72 9.47
CA CYS A 85 -9.91 3.57 10.86
C CYS A 85 -8.38 3.82 10.88
N ASN A 86 -7.76 3.75 12.07
CA ASN A 86 -6.30 3.75 12.19
C ASN A 86 -5.71 2.64 11.28
N ASP A 87 -4.54 2.89 10.69
CA ASP A 87 -3.94 2.06 9.64
C ASP A 87 -3.78 0.58 10.08
N ILE A 88 -3.50 0.32 11.36
CA ILE A 88 -3.42 -1.04 11.92
C ILE A 88 -4.76 -1.78 11.82
N CYS A 89 -5.87 -1.12 12.17
CA CYS A 89 -7.20 -1.72 12.13
C CYS A 89 -7.62 -2.00 10.68
N THR A 90 -7.26 -1.09 9.78
CA THR A 90 -7.55 -1.18 8.35
C THR A 90 -6.78 -2.34 7.69
N ASP A 91 -5.49 -2.49 8.02
CA ASP A 91 -4.64 -3.58 7.53
C ASP A 91 -4.99 -4.94 8.17
N CYS A 92 -5.43 -4.98 9.42
CA CYS A 92 -5.94 -6.22 10.04
C CYS A 92 -7.27 -6.68 9.47
N TRP A 93 -8.17 -5.75 9.09
CA TRP A 93 -9.48 -6.10 8.52
C TRP A 93 -9.36 -6.60 7.08
N CYS A 94 -8.64 -5.86 6.22
CA CYS A 94 -8.42 -6.26 4.83
C CYS A 94 -7.08 -5.70 4.31
N ASN A 95 -5.99 -6.42 4.58
CA ASN A 95 -4.65 -6.04 4.11
C ASN A 95 -4.58 -5.86 2.58
N CYS A 96 -5.23 -6.74 1.79
CA CYS A 96 -5.22 -6.61 0.32
C CYS A 96 -5.95 -5.34 -0.15
N CYS A 97 -7.08 -4.98 0.47
CA CYS A 97 -7.82 -3.76 0.16
C CYS A 97 -7.02 -2.50 0.51
N SER A 98 -6.36 -2.52 1.69
CA SER A 98 -5.48 -1.46 2.17
C SER A 98 -4.33 -1.19 1.20
N ILE A 99 -3.63 -2.26 0.79
CA ILE A 99 -2.54 -2.20 -0.20
C ILE A 99 -3.06 -1.71 -1.56
N ALA A 100 -4.20 -2.24 -2.03
CA ALA A 100 -4.78 -1.85 -3.32
C ALA A 100 -5.23 -0.38 -3.34
N GLN A 101 -5.80 0.14 -2.25
CA GLN A 101 -6.15 1.56 -2.11
C GLN A 101 -4.88 2.43 -2.18
N ALA A 102 -3.83 2.07 -1.43
CA ALA A 102 -2.57 2.82 -1.43
C ALA A 102 -1.87 2.80 -2.80
N TYR A 103 -1.90 1.66 -3.50
CA TYR A 103 -1.36 1.52 -4.85
C TYR A 103 -2.13 2.38 -5.87
N ARG A 104 -3.47 2.40 -5.80
CA ARG A 104 -4.32 3.26 -6.63
C ARG A 104 -4.09 4.74 -6.36
N GLU A 105 -3.88 5.11 -5.10
CA GLU A 105 -3.55 6.50 -4.72
C GLU A 105 -2.24 6.98 -5.37
N LEU A 106 -1.21 6.12 -5.41
CA LEU A 106 0.02 6.41 -6.17
C LEU A 106 -0.27 6.61 -7.66
N ARG A 107 -1.05 5.69 -8.27
CA ARG A 107 -1.44 5.77 -9.69
C ARG A 107 -2.19 7.06 -10.01
N ASN A 108 -3.16 7.43 -9.18
CA ASN A 108 -3.98 8.64 -9.36
C ASN A 108 -3.19 9.93 -9.20
N ARG A 109 -2.05 9.88 -8.50
CA ARG A 109 -1.09 10.98 -8.40
C ARG A 109 -0.07 11.01 -9.55
N ASN A 110 -0.33 10.27 -10.64
CA ASN A 110 0.55 10.11 -11.80
C ASN A 110 1.91 9.46 -11.46
N ILE A 111 2.00 8.72 -10.36
CA ILE A 111 3.17 7.93 -10.01
C ILE A 111 2.84 6.49 -10.41
N ASN A 112 3.62 5.92 -11.33
CA ASN A 112 3.40 4.53 -11.75
C ASN A 112 4.29 3.58 -10.92
N PRO A 113 3.76 2.95 -9.85
CA PRO A 113 4.48 1.94 -9.07
C PRO A 113 4.95 0.71 -9.84
N ALA A 114 4.51 0.50 -11.08
CA ALA A 114 5.05 -0.56 -11.91
C ALA A 114 6.42 -0.25 -12.55
N LEU A 115 6.84 1.02 -12.56
CA LEU A 115 8.15 1.44 -13.07
C LEU A 115 9.27 1.37 -12.02
N GLY A 116 8.91 1.14 -10.75
CA GLY A 116 9.82 0.85 -9.65
C GLY A 116 9.96 -0.64 -9.44
#